data_AF-A0A0L7RBX8-F1
#
_entry.id   AF-A0A0L7RBX8-F1
#
_cell.length_a   1.000
_cell.length_b   1.000
_cell.length_c   1.000
_cell.angle_alpha   90.00
_cell.angle_beta   90.00
_cell.angle_gamma   90.00
#
_symmetry.space_group_name_H-M   'P 1'
#
loop_
_entity.id
_entity.type
_entity.pdbx_description
1 polymer ?
#
loop_
_entity_poly.entity_id
_entity_poly.type
_entity_poly.pdbx_seq_one_letter_code
_entity_poly.pdbx_strand_id
1 'polypeptide(L)'
;MPKSGITYITTQDETNNSLDFGATIPWTKEVTEENLPDDIIFPRELNLFLRNRIQDLTAENGCLRRALDEAEEKIQRDRGTAETVQGRILGKSNELAAAKIIELSKRCREQISEIEVLKSKCKNLEYNLTNNKATELENERRERGLTKIDSSNESTENNQPKIDEDRLKHLLEKLQQTQGKLYESKNNCASLKQEINKLHKLLCSEIGENLNFGNLLLNQPGGWRGRAEQIHLLQQKVTELQTKLSDYEGMQKKTSIERKNLANVRNVEKERRRQMEDSAKQLRQAEVAVEGYKRKLEASKARIKVLENELNVARGNIAILNEKRFHDDHLIETLGNRLKTAETKHQEREVEMKNKEERIERERTNLQNDLESAQLQIDRFRRKLKEREIEIDKLRNGTVSRIGEIKARNTVQTEVFPNHFQHDSPPRTVRSTREPNEYVTLALAAEAERERLLELITVLNRRLDKEKNDADILSHALRNEKNKSAKLELKIRKLETERVGIVRIDTGYRAKLPKSLKSADETMDVEQMRLKMELLQEECLALKVRLDTVQQAKAADLAAYKQMYEQVKRIFQEACTRSKPPPTIGSRSIITV
;
A
#
# COMPACT_ATOMS: atom_id res chain seq x y z
N MET A 1 34.21 37.38 36.88
CA MET A 1 32.96 38.14 36.68
C MET A 1 33.22 39.23 35.67
N PRO A 2 32.32 39.57 34.71
CA PRO A 2 31.24 38.79 34.08
C PRO A 2 31.68 38.27 32.67
N LYS A 3 31.32 37.05 32.21
CA LYS A 3 30.04 36.67 31.58
C LYS A 3 29.63 37.54 30.37
N SER A 4 30.17 37.21 29.19
CA SER A 4 29.60 37.55 27.88
C SER A 4 28.49 36.56 27.52
N GLY A 5 27.28 37.06 27.26
CA GLY A 5 26.16 36.25 26.79
C GLY A 5 26.19 36.08 25.27
N ILE A 6 26.06 34.85 24.79
CA ILE A 6 25.81 34.55 23.36
C ILE A 6 24.33 34.28 23.20
N THR A 7 23.70 35.05 22.32
CA THR A 7 22.27 34.96 21.99
C THR A 7 21.97 33.67 21.24
N TYR A 8 21.06 32.85 21.76
CA TYR A 8 20.37 31.82 20.99
C TYR A 8 18.90 32.21 20.88
N ILE A 9 18.46 32.45 19.65
CA ILE A 9 17.06 32.67 19.31
C ILE A 9 16.40 31.29 19.28
N THR A 10 15.51 31.02 20.23
CA THR A 10 14.62 29.86 20.19
C THR A 10 13.23 30.35 19.80
N THR A 11 12.73 29.87 18.68
CA THR A 11 11.35 30.07 18.23
C THR A 11 10.38 29.48 19.26
N GLN A 12 9.45 30.29 19.76
CA GLN A 12 8.34 29.79 20.58
C GLN A 12 7.28 29.18 19.67
N ASP A 13 6.93 27.90 19.90
CA ASP A 13 5.72 27.31 19.34
C ASP A 13 4.49 27.88 20.06
N GLU A 14 3.59 28.49 19.31
CA GLU A 14 2.29 28.97 19.79
C GLU A 14 1.29 27.81 19.92
N THR A 15 1.38 27.03 21.00
CA THR A 15 0.26 26.19 21.43
C THR A 15 0.08 26.25 22.95
N ASN A 16 -0.92 27.01 23.41
CA ASN A 16 -1.78 26.65 24.55
C ASN A 16 -2.89 27.70 24.73
N ASN A 17 -4.00 27.54 23.99
CA ASN A 17 -5.27 28.19 24.31
C ASN A 17 -5.84 27.58 25.61
N SER A 18 -5.40 28.10 26.75
CA SER A 18 -6.05 27.84 28.04
C SER A 18 -7.37 28.61 28.11
N LEU A 19 -8.46 28.03 27.60
CA LEU A 19 -9.80 28.54 27.89
C LEU A 19 -10.13 28.25 29.35
N ASP A 20 -9.89 29.25 30.20
CA ASP A 20 -10.35 29.28 31.58
C ASP A 20 -11.88 29.30 31.62
N PHE A 21 -12.48 28.18 32.05
CA PHE A 21 -13.91 28.04 32.29
C PHE A 21 -14.30 28.33 33.75
N GLY A 22 -13.52 29.14 34.47
CA GLY A 22 -13.82 29.68 35.81
C GLY A 22 -15.03 30.62 35.90
N ALA A 23 -15.91 30.64 34.89
CA ALA A 23 -17.17 31.38 34.89
C ALA A 23 -18.31 30.52 35.44
N THR A 24 -18.37 30.38 36.77
CA THR A 24 -19.59 29.97 37.47
C THR A 24 -20.65 31.06 37.25
N ILE A 25 -21.46 30.94 36.19
CA ILE A 25 -22.61 31.82 35.98
C ILE A 25 -23.70 31.40 36.99
N PRO A 26 -24.05 32.23 37.97
CA PRO A 26 -25.03 31.85 38.98
C PRO A 26 -26.44 32.08 38.42
N TRP A 27 -26.92 31.13 37.61
CA TRP A 27 -28.35 30.98 37.30
C TRP A 27 -29.12 30.37 38.49
N THR A 28 -28.82 30.88 39.69
CA THR A 28 -29.54 30.65 40.95
C THR A 28 -30.10 31.98 41.43
N LYS A 29 -30.98 32.56 40.59
CA LYS A 29 -31.98 33.52 41.02
C LYS A 29 -33.32 33.02 40.53
N GLU A 30 -34.27 32.95 41.45
CA GLU A 30 -35.63 32.51 41.19
C GLU A 30 -36.25 33.37 40.09
N VAL A 31 -36.74 32.73 39.02
CA VAL A 31 -37.71 33.35 38.12
C VAL A 31 -39.09 33.08 38.72
N THR A 32 -39.45 33.89 39.71
CA THR A 32 -40.82 33.96 40.24
C THR A 32 -41.75 34.54 39.16
N GLU A 33 -43.03 34.14 39.18
CA GLU A 33 -44.00 34.31 38.08
C GLU A 33 -44.47 35.77 37.79
N GLU A 34 -43.84 36.80 38.35
CA GLU A 34 -44.37 38.17 38.30
C GLU A 34 -43.73 39.01 37.17
N ASN A 35 -44.60 39.48 36.25
CA ASN A 35 -44.36 40.42 35.13
C ASN A 35 -43.94 39.82 33.77
N LEU A 36 -44.78 38.95 33.20
CA LEU A 36 -44.83 38.68 31.76
C LEU A 36 -46.26 38.95 31.23
N PRO A 37 -46.45 39.59 30.06
CA PRO A 37 -47.79 39.90 29.53
C PRO A 37 -48.62 38.64 29.21
N ASP A 38 -49.92 38.68 29.49
CA ASP A 38 -50.86 37.54 29.40
C ASP A 38 -51.05 36.93 27.98
N ASP A 39 -50.49 37.53 26.94
CA ASP A 39 -50.85 37.26 25.53
C ASP A 39 -49.79 36.50 24.71
N ILE A 40 -48.84 35.81 25.36
CA ILE A 40 -47.94 34.85 24.68
C ILE A 40 -48.01 33.45 25.31
N ILE A 41 -48.70 32.57 24.59
CA ILE A 41 -49.01 31.19 24.97
C ILE A 41 -47.78 30.29 24.74
N PHE A 42 -46.99 30.05 25.79
CA PHE A 42 -46.21 28.81 25.89
C PHE A 42 -47.02 27.77 26.67
N PRO A 43 -47.30 26.58 26.11
CA PRO A 43 -47.94 25.50 26.87
C PRO A 43 -47.14 25.20 28.13
N ARG A 44 -47.79 25.20 29.30
CA ARG A 44 -47.11 24.96 30.60
C ARG A 44 -46.40 23.60 30.59
N GLU A 45 -46.96 22.63 29.86
CA GLU A 45 -46.43 21.29 29.62
C GLU A 45 -45.12 21.33 28.82
N LEU A 46 -45.03 22.17 27.79
CA LEU A 46 -43.81 22.33 26.98
C LEU A 46 -42.72 23.06 27.78
N ASN A 47 -43.09 24.09 28.55
CA ASN A 47 -42.15 24.79 29.42
C ASN A 47 -41.59 23.84 30.50
N LEU A 48 -42.44 23.02 31.12
CA LEU A 48 -42.05 21.98 32.08
C LEU A 48 -41.17 20.90 31.43
N PHE A 49 -41.53 20.42 30.23
CA PHE A 49 -40.72 19.44 29.49
C PHE A 49 -39.32 19.98 29.16
N LEU A 50 -39.22 21.23 28.68
CA LEU A 50 -37.95 21.86 28.39
C LEU A 50 -37.10 22.08 29.66
N ARG A 51 -37.71 22.47 30.78
CA ARG A 51 -37.04 22.57 32.08
C ARG A 51 -36.49 21.23 32.55
N ASN A 52 -37.31 20.17 32.52
CA ASN A 52 -36.89 18.82 32.87
C ASN A 52 -35.74 18.35 31.95
N ARG A 53 -35.85 18.60 30.63
CA ARG A 53 -34.80 18.22 29.68
C ARG A 53 -33.48 18.98 29.90
N ILE A 54 -33.54 20.25 30.28
CA ILE A 54 -32.36 21.05 30.68
C ILE A 54 -31.77 20.52 32.00
N GLN A 55 -32.61 20.10 32.95
CA GLN A 55 -32.16 19.50 34.20
C GLN A 55 -31.48 18.14 33.98
N ASP A 56 -32.05 17.28 33.14
CA ASP A 56 -31.46 15.99 32.74
C ASP A 56 -30.10 16.19 32.08
N LEU A 57 -30.01 17.09 31.08
CA LEU A 57 -28.76 17.40 30.39
C LEU A 57 -27.73 18.04 31.33
N THR A 58 -28.15 18.83 32.31
CA THR A 58 -27.25 19.38 33.34
C THR A 58 -26.70 18.26 34.24
N ALA A 59 -27.55 17.31 34.64
CA ALA A 59 -27.14 16.14 35.43
C ALA A 59 -26.20 15.20 34.64
N GLU A 60 -26.50 14.93 33.37
CA GLU A 60 -25.66 14.15 32.45
C GLU A 60 -24.28 14.80 32.26
N ASN A 61 -24.23 16.11 31.98
CA ASN A 61 -22.97 16.85 31.92
C ASN A 61 -22.20 16.83 33.25
N GLY A 62 -22.89 16.84 34.40
CA GLY A 62 -22.27 16.70 35.72
C GLY A 62 -21.74 15.28 36.02
N CYS A 63 -22.29 14.24 35.38
CA CYS A 63 -21.73 12.89 35.39
C CYS A 63 -20.52 12.79 34.44
N LEU A 64 -20.61 13.35 33.23
CA LEU A 64 -19.53 13.33 32.25
C LEU A 64 -18.29 14.10 32.72
N ARG A 65 -18.46 15.25 33.40
CA ARG A 65 -17.35 15.98 34.02
C ARG A 65 -16.62 15.15 35.08
N ARG A 66 -17.34 14.51 36.01
CA ARG A 66 -16.72 13.62 37.01
C ARG A 66 -16.01 12.43 36.38
N ALA A 67 -16.59 11.83 35.34
CA ALA A 67 -15.95 10.74 34.60
C ALA A 67 -14.68 11.20 33.85
N LEU A 68 -14.62 12.46 33.41
CA LEU A 68 -13.41 13.08 32.86
C LEU A 68 -12.36 13.29 33.96
N ASP A 69 -12.74 13.88 35.10
CA ASP A 69 -11.86 14.10 36.25
C ASP A 69 -11.24 12.76 36.74
N GLU A 70 -12.06 11.70 36.89
CA GLU A 70 -11.60 10.35 37.25
C GLU A 70 -10.65 9.73 36.22
N ALA A 71 -10.87 10.00 34.93
CA ALA A 71 -10.00 9.54 33.84
C ALA A 71 -8.67 10.32 33.81
N GLU A 72 -8.69 11.62 34.05
CA GLU A 72 -7.50 12.47 34.16
C GLU A 72 -6.66 12.09 35.39
N GLU A 73 -7.27 11.87 36.56
CA GLU A 73 -6.57 11.34 37.74
C GLU A 73 -5.93 9.97 37.47
N LYS A 74 -6.59 9.11 36.67
CA LYS A 74 -6.04 7.81 36.28
C LYS A 74 -4.84 7.98 35.34
N ILE A 75 -4.96 8.81 34.32
CA ILE A 75 -3.84 9.15 33.40
C ILE A 75 -2.67 9.74 34.19
N GLN A 76 -2.93 10.59 35.19
CA GLN A 76 -1.88 11.22 36.00
C GLN A 76 -1.19 10.21 36.94
N ARG A 77 -1.91 9.23 37.49
CA ARG A 77 -1.32 8.10 38.23
C ARG A 77 -0.48 7.19 37.33
N ASP A 78 -0.98 6.90 36.12
CA ASP A 78 -0.26 6.09 35.14
C ASP A 78 1.00 6.82 34.63
N ARG A 79 0.97 8.15 34.47
CA ARG A 79 2.16 8.98 34.18
C ARG A 79 3.16 9.02 35.33
N GLY A 80 2.71 9.28 36.56
CA GLY A 80 3.62 9.35 37.72
C GLY A 80 4.35 8.04 38.00
N THR A 81 3.68 6.91 37.77
CA THR A 81 4.31 5.58 37.83
C THR A 81 5.24 5.31 36.64
N ALA A 82 4.87 5.72 35.42
CA ALA A 82 5.73 5.64 34.24
C ALA A 82 7.03 6.45 34.39
N GLU A 83 6.96 7.71 34.84
CA GLU A 83 8.13 8.60 35.02
C GLU A 83 9.09 8.06 36.08
N THR A 84 8.57 7.57 37.21
CA THR A 84 9.37 6.99 38.30
C THR A 84 10.10 5.71 37.85
N VAL A 85 9.49 4.92 36.96
CA VAL A 85 10.08 3.68 36.41
C VAL A 85 11.02 3.98 35.23
N GLN A 86 10.66 4.91 34.33
CA GLN A 86 11.50 5.33 33.22
C GLN A 86 12.78 6.01 33.71
N GLY A 87 12.73 6.89 34.71
CA GLY A 87 13.93 7.55 35.25
C GLY A 87 15.01 6.57 35.73
N ARG A 88 14.61 5.38 36.22
CA ARG A 88 15.54 4.38 36.77
C ARG A 88 15.97 3.29 35.76
N ILE A 89 15.18 3.04 34.71
CA ILE A 89 15.46 2.03 33.67
C ILE A 89 16.08 2.67 32.40
N LEU A 90 15.59 3.84 31.99
CA LEU A 90 15.98 4.51 30.74
C LEU A 90 17.44 5.01 30.80
N GLY A 91 17.92 5.49 31.96
CA GLY A 91 19.32 5.91 32.12
C GLY A 91 20.31 4.78 31.79
N LYS A 92 20.17 3.63 32.48
CA LYS A 92 21.06 2.47 32.27
C LYS A 92 20.91 1.83 30.89
N SER A 93 19.69 1.80 30.34
CA SER A 93 19.45 1.25 29.00
C SER A 93 20.05 2.14 27.91
N ASN A 94 19.93 3.47 28.05
CA ASN A 94 20.49 4.43 27.09
C ASN A 94 22.01 4.51 27.18
N GLU A 95 22.60 4.42 28.38
CA GLU A 95 24.06 4.30 28.57
C GLU A 95 24.62 3.04 27.90
N LEU A 96 23.96 1.89 28.07
CA LEU A 96 24.36 0.63 27.44
C LEU A 96 24.22 0.68 25.92
N ALA A 97 23.13 1.27 25.40
CA ALA A 97 22.91 1.46 23.98
C ALA A 97 23.94 2.43 23.37
N ALA A 98 24.22 3.55 24.03
CA ALA A 98 25.24 4.52 23.61
C ALA A 98 26.64 3.89 23.60
N ALA A 99 27.01 3.15 24.66
CA ALA A 99 28.26 2.41 24.70
C ALA A 99 28.38 1.40 23.55
N LYS A 100 27.29 0.68 23.22
CA LYS A 100 27.29 -0.26 22.09
C LYS A 100 27.37 0.43 20.74
N ILE A 101 26.71 1.57 20.55
CA ILE A 101 26.82 2.39 19.34
C ILE A 101 28.26 2.90 19.16
N ILE A 102 28.92 3.33 20.24
CA ILE A 102 30.32 3.78 20.22
C ILE A 102 31.26 2.60 19.91
N GLU A 103 31.06 1.42 20.52
CA GLU A 103 31.85 0.21 20.23
C GLU A 103 31.72 -0.20 18.76
N LEU A 104 30.49 -0.26 18.23
CA LEU A 104 30.23 -0.59 16.83
C LEU A 104 30.82 0.47 15.90
N SER A 105 30.69 1.76 16.21
CA SER A 105 31.29 2.85 15.43
C SER A 105 32.83 2.86 15.48
N LYS A 106 33.43 2.33 16.56
CA LYS A 106 34.87 2.09 16.63
C LYS A 106 35.25 0.91 15.74
N ARG A 107 34.55 -0.22 15.85
CA ARG A 107 34.79 -1.42 15.03
C ARG A 107 34.61 -1.16 13.53
N CYS A 108 33.62 -0.36 13.13
CA CYS A 108 33.46 0.05 11.73
C CYS A 108 34.66 0.87 11.22
N ARG A 109 35.21 1.79 12.03
CA ARG A 109 36.42 2.56 11.66
C ARG A 109 37.66 1.67 11.59
N GLU A 110 37.82 0.74 12.53
CA GLU A 110 38.88 -0.27 12.50
C GLU A 110 38.81 -1.13 11.23
N GLN A 111 37.63 -1.66 10.89
CA GLN A 111 37.40 -2.44 9.66
C GLN A 111 37.65 -1.64 8.37
N ILE A 112 37.27 -0.35 8.33
CA ILE A 112 37.59 0.53 7.19
C ILE A 112 39.12 0.66 7.04
N SER A 113 39.84 0.93 8.13
CA SER A 113 41.31 1.03 8.09
C SER A 113 41.99 -0.28 7.68
N GLU A 114 41.47 -1.43 8.11
CA GLU A 114 41.97 -2.74 7.69
C GLU A 114 41.73 -2.99 6.19
N ILE A 115 40.55 -2.63 5.67
CA ILE A 115 40.24 -2.69 4.23
C ILE A 115 41.16 -1.77 3.42
N GLU A 116 41.50 -0.57 3.90
CA GLU A 116 42.44 0.34 3.23
C GLU A 116 43.88 -0.20 3.23
N VAL A 117 44.33 -0.79 4.34
CA VAL A 117 45.62 -1.47 4.42
C VAL A 117 45.67 -2.70 3.49
N LEU A 118 44.60 -3.50 3.44
CA LEU A 118 44.50 -4.65 2.53
C LEU A 118 44.46 -4.21 1.05
N LYS A 119 43.68 -3.18 0.70
CA LYS A 119 43.70 -2.58 -0.66
C LYS A 119 45.09 -2.08 -1.04
N SER A 120 45.82 -1.47 -0.10
CA SER A 120 47.19 -1.00 -0.33
C SER A 120 48.17 -2.16 -0.53
N LYS A 121 48.01 -3.26 0.23
CA LYS A 121 48.77 -4.51 0.03
C LYS A 121 48.45 -5.16 -1.32
N CYS A 122 47.19 -5.23 -1.72
CA CYS A 122 46.78 -5.75 -3.04
C CYS A 122 47.40 -4.93 -4.17
N LYS A 123 47.31 -3.59 -4.13
CA LYS A 123 47.96 -2.71 -5.12
C LYS A 123 49.48 -2.89 -5.18
N ASN A 124 50.13 -3.10 -4.04
CA ASN A 124 51.57 -3.38 -3.99
C ASN A 124 51.89 -4.76 -4.61
N LEU A 125 51.08 -5.79 -4.32
CA LEU A 125 51.23 -7.11 -4.96
C LEU A 125 50.96 -7.06 -6.47
N GLU A 126 49.96 -6.31 -6.92
CA GLU A 126 49.68 -6.04 -8.34
C GLU A 126 50.86 -5.33 -9.01
N TYR A 127 51.44 -4.30 -8.37
CA TYR A 127 52.65 -3.63 -8.85
C TYR A 127 53.85 -4.58 -8.94
N ASN A 128 54.08 -5.42 -7.92
CA ASN A 128 55.17 -6.40 -7.96
C ASN A 128 54.93 -7.48 -9.02
N LEU A 129 53.67 -7.90 -9.26
CA LEU A 129 53.33 -8.85 -10.31
C LEU A 129 53.50 -8.25 -11.70
N THR A 130 53.10 -7.00 -11.95
CA THR A 130 53.34 -6.34 -13.24
C THR A 130 54.83 -6.08 -13.48
N ASN A 131 55.57 -5.70 -12.43
CA ASN A 131 57.02 -5.48 -12.52
C ASN A 131 57.79 -6.80 -12.74
N ASN A 132 57.44 -7.88 -12.03
CA ASN A 132 57.99 -9.22 -12.28
C ASN A 132 57.64 -9.73 -13.67
N LYS A 133 56.41 -9.51 -14.15
CA LYS A 133 56.02 -9.90 -15.50
C LYS A 133 56.75 -9.08 -16.58
N ALA A 134 57.07 -7.82 -16.29
CA ALA A 134 57.91 -6.99 -17.16
C ALA A 134 59.37 -7.47 -17.18
N THR A 135 59.95 -7.82 -16.03
CA THR A 135 61.32 -8.37 -15.98
C THR A 135 61.40 -9.80 -16.54
N GLU A 136 60.36 -10.63 -16.39
CA GLU A 136 60.23 -11.91 -17.09
C GLU A 136 60.18 -11.70 -18.61
N LEU A 137 59.34 -10.79 -19.11
CA LEU A 137 59.29 -10.47 -20.54
C LEU A 137 60.60 -9.85 -21.07
N GLU A 138 61.34 -9.11 -20.24
CA GLU A 138 62.65 -8.58 -20.60
C GLU A 138 63.75 -9.67 -20.56
N ASN A 139 63.68 -10.60 -19.61
CA ASN A 139 64.54 -11.79 -19.56
C ASN A 139 64.26 -12.71 -20.76
N GLU A 140 63.00 -12.96 -21.10
CA GLU A 140 62.60 -13.69 -22.32
C GLU A 140 63.00 -12.94 -23.60
N ARG A 141 63.14 -11.61 -23.57
CA ARG A 141 63.71 -10.82 -24.69
C ARG A 141 65.23 -10.94 -24.75
N ARG A 142 65.93 -11.02 -23.62
CA ARG A 142 67.39 -11.30 -23.59
C ARG A 142 67.71 -12.74 -24.01
N GLU A 143 66.92 -13.73 -23.59
CA GLU A 143 67.06 -15.12 -24.04
C GLU A 143 66.73 -15.29 -25.54
N ARG A 144 65.67 -14.63 -26.04
CA ARG A 144 65.38 -14.58 -27.49
C ARG A 144 66.38 -13.73 -28.28
N GLY A 145 67.21 -12.92 -27.62
CA GLY A 145 68.28 -12.14 -28.24
C GLY A 145 69.50 -12.95 -28.66
N LEU A 146 69.62 -14.23 -28.25
CA LEU A 146 70.78 -15.07 -28.56
C LEU A 146 70.54 -16.09 -29.68
N THR A 147 69.36 -16.12 -30.30
CA THR A 147 69.01 -17.11 -31.35
C THR A 147 68.14 -16.54 -32.47
N LYS A 148 68.76 -15.89 -33.47
CA LYS A 148 68.43 -16.09 -34.91
C LYS A 148 69.43 -15.42 -35.86
N ILE A 149 69.95 -16.21 -36.78
CA ILE A 149 70.64 -15.78 -38.00
C ILE A 149 69.69 -16.03 -39.20
N ASP A 150 69.75 -15.12 -40.16
CA ASP A 150 69.31 -15.15 -41.56
C ASP A 150 67.84 -15.30 -42.02
N SER A 151 67.48 -14.30 -42.86
CA SER A 151 66.79 -14.40 -44.18
C SER A 151 65.31 -14.80 -44.27
N SER A 152 64.54 -14.41 -45.30
CA SER A 152 64.38 -13.11 -46.00
C SER A 152 63.20 -13.23 -47.00
N ASN A 153 62.57 -12.10 -47.38
CA ASN A 153 61.64 -11.91 -48.52
C ASN A 153 60.26 -12.62 -48.42
N GLU A 154 59.16 -11.88 -48.34
CA GLU A 154 58.38 -11.20 -49.42
C GLU A 154 57.38 -12.12 -50.15
N SER A 155 56.08 -11.78 -49.96
CA SER A 155 54.97 -11.65 -50.93
C SER A 155 54.73 -12.77 -52.00
N THR A 156 53.50 -13.07 -52.48
CA THR A 156 52.24 -12.31 -52.56
C THR A 156 51.04 -13.27 -52.74
N GLU A 157 49.81 -12.80 -52.45
CA GLU A 157 48.52 -13.16 -53.09
C GLU A 157 47.88 -14.58 -53.01
N ASN A 158 46.80 -14.61 -52.23
CA ASN A 158 45.42 -15.03 -52.58
C ASN A 158 45.02 -16.49 -52.90
N ASN A 159 43.93 -16.89 -52.20
CA ASN A 159 42.99 -18.01 -52.44
C ASN A 159 43.16 -19.36 -51.71
N GLN A 160 43.96 -19.45 -50.64
CA GLN A 160 44.04 -20.67 -49.79
C GLN A 160 43.68 -20.55 -48.27
N PRO A 161 43.29 -19.40 -47.68
CA PRO A 161 43.37 -19.22 -46.22
C PRO A 161 42.50 -20.18 -45.38
N LYS A 162 41.30 -20.56 -45.83
CA LYS A 162 40.40 -21.43 -45.04
C LYS A 162 40.87 -22.88 -44.92
N ILE A 163 41.37 -23.46 -46.02
CA ILE A 163 41.84 -24.86 -46.01
C ILE A 163 43.10 -24.97 -45.15
N ASP A 164 43.96 -23.95 -45.17
CA ASP A 164 45.16 -23.93 -44.35
C ASP A 164 44.87 -23.52 -42.90
N GLU A 165 43.84 -22.72 -42.60
CA GLU A 165 43.33 -22.56 -41.22
C GLU A 165 42.80 -23.87 -40.64
N ASP A 166 41.95 -24.61 -41.36
CA ASP A 166 41.41 -25.88 -40.87
C ASP A 166 42.50 -26.97 -40.74
N ARG A 167 43.48 -26.98 -41.66
CA ARG A 167 44.67 -27.85 -41.53
C ARG A 167 45.58 -27.42 -40.39
N LEU A 168 45.83 -26.13 -40.20
CA LEU A 168 46.63 -25.60 -39.08
C LEU A 168 45.94 -25.91 -37.75
N LYS A 169 44.61 -25.78 -37.69
CA LYS A 169 43.79 -26.14 -36.53
C LYS A 169 43.80 -27.64 -36.25
N HIS A 170 43.69 -28.49 -37.27
CA HIS A 170 43.83 -29.95 -37.12
C HIS A 170 45.25 -30.34 -36.70
N LEU A 171 46.29 -29.67 -37.22
CA LEU A 171 47.68 -29.88 -36.81
C LEU A 171 47.93 -29.40 -35.39
N LEU A 172 47.33 -28.28 -34.95
CA LEU A 172 47.35 -27.79 -33.57
C LEU A 172 46.63 -28.74 -32.61
N GLU A 173 45.46 -29.26 -32.99
CA GLU A 173 44.72 -30.26 -32.20
C GLU A 173 45.51 -31.58 -32.10
N LYS A 174 46.15 -32.00 -33.19
CA LYS A 174 47.01 -33.18 -33.23
C LYS A 174 48.31 -32.99 -32.44
N LEU A 175 48.90 -31.79 -32.47
CA LEU A 175 50.01 -31.37 -31.60
C LEU A 175 49.58 -31.41 -30.13
N GLN A 176 48.43 -30.84 -29.80
CA GLN A 176 47.88 -30.85 -28.43
C GLN A 176 47.60 -32.28 -27.96
N GLN A 177 47.09 -33.16 -28.82
CA GLN A 177 46.87 -34.57 -28.50
C GLN A 177 48.20 -35.34 -28.29
N THR A 178 49.22 -35.13 -29.13
CA THR A 178 50.53 -35.76 -28.93
C THR A 178 51.26 -35.20 -27.71
N GLN A 179 51.11 -33.92 -27.42
CA GLN A 179 51.65 -33.27 -26.23
C GLN A 179 50.94 -33.75 -24.95
N GLY A 180 49.62 -33.97 -24.99
CA GLY A 180 48.88 -34.66 -23.92
C GLY A 180 49.41 -36.07 -23.65
N LYS A 181 49.51 -36.90 -24.69
CA LYS A 181 50.11 -38.26 -24.60
C LYS A 181 51.57 -38.24 -24.12
N LEU A 182 52.33 -37.21 -24.48
CA LEU A 182 53.70 -37.01 -23.99
C LEU A 182 53.73 -36.68 -22.49
N TYR A 183 52.82 -35.84 -22.00
CA TYR A 183 52.69 -35.57 -20.57
C TYR A 183 52.21 -36.80 -19.78
N GLU A 184 51.25 -37.56 -20.31
CA GLU A 184 50.83 -38.85 -19.73
C GLU A 184 52.00 -39.84 -19.66
N SER A 185 52.76 -40.00 -20.75
CA SER A 185 53.96 -40.86 -20.78
C SER A 185 55.06 -40.39 -19.82
N LYS A 186 55.29 -39.07 -19.72
CA LYS A 186 56.23 -38.48 -18.73
C LYS A 186 55.76 -38.74 -17.30
N ASN A 187 54.47 -38.59 -17.01
CA ASN A 187 53.89 -38.86 -15.70
C ASN A 187 53.98 -40.35 -15.32
N ASN A 188 53.73 -41.25 -16.27
CA ASN A 188 53.90 -42.69 -16.09
C ASN A 188 55.38 -43.07 -15.87
N CYS A 189 56.31 -42.44 -16.59
CA CYS A 189 57.75 -42.61 -16.36
C CYS A 189 58.16 -42.10 -14.96
N ALA A 190 57.55 -41.00 -14.49
CA ALA A 190 57.78 -40.47 -13.15
C ALA A 190 57.20 -41.37 -12.06
N SER A 191 56.00 -41.93 -12.22
CA SER A 191 55.42 -42.88 -11.26
C SER A 191 56.22 -44.18 -11.19
N LEU A 192 56.61 -44.75 -12.32
CA LEU A 192 57.49 -45.93 -12.37
C LEU A 192 58.84 -45.66 -11.70
N LYS A 193 59.44 -44.48 -11.88
CA LYS A 193 60.65 -44.08 -11.14
C LYS A 193 60.40 -43.96 -9.63
N GLN A 194 59.24 -43.45 -9.20
CA GLN A 194 58.88 -43.42 -7.78
C GLN A 194 58.64 -44.83 -7.22
N GLU A 195 58.05 -45.74 -7.98
CA GLU A 195 57.85 -47.14 -7.60
C GLU A 195 59.18 -47.90 -7.51
N ILE A 196 60.07 -47.74 -8.49
CA ILE A 196 61.45 -48.25 -8.44
C ILE A 196 62.16 -47.70 -7.20
N ASN A 197 62.05 -46.40 -6.91
CA ASN A 197 62.65 -45.82 -5.70
C ASN A 197 62.02 -46.33 -4.40
N LYS A 198 60.71 -46.63 -4.37
CA LYS A 198 60.04 -47.28 -3.22
C LYS A 198 60.52 -48.72 -3.04
N LEU A 199 60.57 -49.50 -4.11
CA LEU A 199 61.08 -50.87 -4.11
C LEU A 199 62.56 -50.91 -3.71
N HIS A 200 63.38 -49.99 -4.22
CA HIS A 200 64.78 -49.83 -3.82
C HIS A 200 64.90 -49.48 -2.34
N LYS A 201 64.07 -48.56 -1.81
CA LYS A 201 64.04 -48.25 -0.37
C LYS A 201 63.57 -49.42 0.49
N LEU A 202 62.56 -50.17 0.05
CA LEU A 202 62.11 -51.39 0.72
C LEU A 202 63.25 -52.43 0.74
N LEU A 203 63.91 -52.65 -0.39
CA LEU A 203 65.03 -53.57 -0.52
C LEU A 203 66.24 -53.12 0.33
N CYS A 204 66.57 -51.83 0.37
CA CYS A 204 67.56 -51.29 1.30
C CYS A 204 67.15 -51.45 2.77
N SER A 205 65.86 -51.33 3.10
CA SER A 205 65.38 -51.62 4.46
C SER A 205 65.40 -53.12 4.81
N GLU A 206 65.36 -54.00 3.80
CA GLU A 206 65.44 -55.46 3.93
C GLU A 206 66.85 -56.05 3.83
N ILE A 207 67.84 -55.28 3.39
CA ILE A 207 69.24 -55.73 3.29
C ILE A 207 70.16 -54.91 4.23
N GLY A 208 69.76 -53.68 4.59
CA GLY A 208 70.54 -52.74 5.40
C GLY A 208 71.18 -51.63 4.55
N GLU A 209 71.35 -50.45 5.12
CA GLU A 209 71.66 -49.20 4.39
C GLU A 209 73.08 -49.10 3.78
N ASN A 210 73.91 -50.14 3.90
CA ASN A 210 75.35 -50.08 3.61
C ASN A 210 75.76 -50.65 2.24
N LEU A 211 74.86 -50.71 1.25
CA LEU A 211 75.12 -51.39 -0.03
C LEU A 211 74.73 -50.56 -1.25
N ASN A 212 75.74 -49.91 -1.83
CA ASN A 212 75.67 -49.37 -3.18
C ASN A 212 75.54 -50.52 -4.19
N PHE A 213 74.42 -50.62 -4.89
CA PHE A 213 74.14 -51.67 -5.90
C PHE A 213 75.22 -51.76 -7.00
N GLY A 214 75.94 -50.67 -7.29
CA GLY A 214 77.07 -50.67 -8.24
C GLY A 214 78.21 -51.62 -7.86
N ASN A 215 78.41 -51.90 -6.57
CA ASN A 215 79.47 -52.81 -6.10
C ASN A 215 79.04 -54.29 -6.09
N LEU A 216 77.74 -54.57 -6.26
CA LEU A 216 77.14 -55.90 -6.16
C LEU A 216 77.25 -56.70 -7.46
N LEU A 217 77.29 -56.01 -8.60
CA LEU A 217 77.37 -56.61 -9.94
C LEU A 217 78.80 -56.86 -10.42
N LEU A 218 79.82 -56.33 -9.75
CA LEU A 218 81.20 -56.31 -10.28
C LEU A 218 82.21 -57.21 -9.57
N ASN A 219 81.90 -57.81 -8.41
CA ASN A 219 82.85 -58.65 -7.67
C ASN A 219 82.23 -59.91 -7.05
N GLN A 220 82.52 -61.05 -7.71
CA GLN A 220 82.60 -62.44 -7.22
C GLN A 220 81.40 -63.06 -6.44
N PRO A 221 80.95 -64.28 -6.80
CA PRO A 221 79.86 -64.95 -6.10
C PRO A 221 80.33 -65.59 -4.79
N GLY A 222 79.61 -65.36 -3.68
CA GLY A 222 79.73 -66.17 -2.46
C GLY A 222 79.71 -65.44 -1.11
N GLY A 223 79.85 -64.11 -1.05
CA GLY A 223 79.96 -63.37 0.21
C GLY A 223 78.65 -63.05 0.96
N TRP A 224 77.50 -63.49 0.45
CA TRP A 224 76.19 -62.93 0.82
C TRP A 224 75.47 -63.72 1.91
N ARG A 225 75.79 -63.42 3.19
CA ARG A 225 74.99 -63.86 4.34
C ARG A 225 73.79 -62.93 4.53
N GLY A 226 72.58 -63.47 4.49
CA GLY A 226 71.36 -62.65 4.43
C GLY A 226 71.00 -61.95 5.75
N ARG A 227 70.29 -60.81 5.68
CA ARG A 227 69.77 -60.09 6.86
C ARG A 227 68.96 -61.00 7.77
N ALA A 228 68.16 -61.92 7.23
CA ALA A 228 67.39 -62.90 8.01
C ALA A 228 68.29 -63.80 8.89
N GLU A 229 69.47 -64.18 8.38
CA GLU A 229 70.43 -65.03 9.08
C GLU A 229 71.23 -64.24 10.13
N GLN A 230 71.53 -62.97 9.83
CA GLN A 230 72.12 -62.04 10.80
C GLN A 230 71.13 -61.66 11.91
N ILE A 231 69.83 -61.51 11.58
CA ILE A 231 68.73 -61.37 12.53
C ILE A 231 68.64 -62.63 13.40
N HIS A 232 68.72 -63.82 12.82
CA HIS A 232 68.68 -65.08 13.59
C HIS A 232 69.84 -65.17 14.61
N LEU A 233 71.07 -64.87 14.17
CA LEU A 233 72.24 -64.79 15.06
C LEU A 233 72.11 -63.71 16.14
N LEU A 234 71.56 -62.54 15.80
CA LEU A 234 71.30 -61.47 16.77
C LEU A 234 70.18 -61.84 17.75
N GLN A 235 69.11 -62.50 17.30
CA GLN A 235 68.04 -63.01 18.14
C GLN A 235 68.57 -64.04 19.12
N GLN A 236 69.37 -65.02 18.66
CA GLN A 236 70.03 -65.99 19.52
C GLN A 236 70.90 -65.30 20.59
N LYS A 237 71.69 -64.29 20.18
CA LYS A 237 72.57 -63.54 21.10
C LYS A 237 71.79 -62.63 22.06
N VAL A 238 70.65 -62.09 21.64
CA VAL A 238 69.71 -61.36 22.49
C VAL A 238 69.07 -62.30 23.50
N THR A 239 68.65 -63.52 23.13
CA THR A 239 68.11 -64.49 24.09
C THR A 239 69.15 -64.92 25.13
N GLU A 240 70.43 -65.08 24.73
CA GLU A 240 71.57 -65.31 25.65
C GLU A 240 71.79 -64.13 26.62
N LEU A 241 71.74 -62.90 26.11
CA LEU A 241 71.92 -61.69 26.93
C LEU A 241 70.71 -61.44 27.84
N GLN A 242 69.51 -61.82 27.42
CA GLN A 242 68.30 -61.79 28.24
C GLN A 242 68.34 -62.81 29.37
N THR A 243 68.89 -64.01 29.16
CA THR A 243 69.14 -64.96 30.26
C THR A 243 70.15 -64.37 31.25
N LYS A 244 71.29 -63.88 30.74
CA LYS A 244 72.34 -63.24 31.56
C LYS A 244 71.85 -61.99 32.31
N LEU A 245 70.91 -61.23 31.75
CA LEU A 245 70.26 -60.09 32.43
C LEU A 245 69.23 -60.55 33.47
N SER A 246 68.43 -61.58 33.18
CA SER A 246 67.50 -62.18 34.13
C SER A 246 68.25 -62.68 35.38
N ASP A 247 69.41 -63.31 35.19
CA ASP A 247 70.28 -63.76 36.29
C ASP A 247 70.87 -62.59 37.10
N TYR A 248 71.02 -61.40 36.48
CA TYR A 248 71.58 -60.20 37.12
C TYR A 248 70.51 -59.32 37.80
N GLU A 249 69.28 -59.28 37.28
CA GLU A 249 68.17 -58.50 37.84
C GLU A 249 67.68 -59.04 39.19
N GLY A 250 67.90 -60.34 39.48
CA GLY A 250 67.54 -60.97 40.75
C GLY A 250 68.19 -60.35 42.00
N MET A 251 69.25 -59.54 41.86
CA MET A 251 70.05 -59.03 42.98
C MET A 251 69.84 -57.53 43.30
N GLN A 252 69.08 -56.76 42.51
CA GLN A 252 68.98 -55.29 42.65
C GLN A 252 67.67 -54.82 43.30
N LYS A 253 67.79 -54.14 44.46
CA LYS A 253 66.68 -53.53 45.22
C LYS A 253 66.06 -52.29 44.52
N LYS A 254 65.40 -52.46 43.37
CA LYS A 254 64.63 -51.39 42.69
C LYS A 254 63.19 -51.20 43.20
N THR A 255 62.70 -52.14 44.01
CA THR A 255 61.25 -52.37 44.13
C THR A 255 60.43 -51.28 44.85
N SER A 256 61.02 -50.31 45.55
CA SER A 256 60.28 -49.30 46.33
C SER A 256 60.02 -47.98 45.55
N ILE A 257 61.04 -47.44 44.88
CA ILE A 257 60.96 -46.15 44.18
C ILE A 257 60.18 -46.30 42.87
N GLU A 258 60.41 -47.36 42.10
CA GLU A 258 59.63 -47.66 40.89
C GLU A 258 58.14 -47.85 41.21
N ARG A 259 57.78 -48.52 42.32
CA ARG A 259 56.37 -48.66 42.76
C ARG A 259 55.72 -47.30 43.05
N LYS A 260 56.43 -46.37 43.70
CA LYS A 260 55.92 -45.01 43.95
C LYS A 260 55.77 -44.20 42.66
N ASN A 261 56.75 -44.29 41.75
CA ASN A 261 56.68 -43.62 40.45
C ASN A 261 55.53 -44.15 39.59
N LEU A 262 55.32 -45.47 39.55
CA LEU A 262 54.17 -46.09 38.86
C LEU A 262 52.82 -45.64 39.44
N ALA A 263 52.71 -45.50 40.77
CA ALA A 263 51.51 -44.97 41.41
C ALA A 263 51.27 -43.50 41.03
N ASN A 264 52.32 -42.68 41.03
CA ASN A 264 52.24 -41.27 40.62
C ASN A 264 51.83 -41.12 39.15
N VAL A 265 52.44 -41.89 38.23
CA VAL A 265 52.06 -41.91 36.81
C VAL A 265 50.59 -42.30 36.65
N ARG A 266 50.12 -43.36 37.32
CA ARG A 266 48.70 -43.78 37.29
C ARG A 266 47.76 -42.70 37.84
N ASN A 267 48.18 -41.93 38.84
CA ASN A 267 47.38 -40.84 39.40
C ASN A 267 47.32 -39.64 38.43
N VAL A 268 48.45 -39.23 37.86
CA VAL A 268 48.51 -38.18 36.81
C VAL A 268 47.70 -38.59 35.58
N GLU A 269 47.72 -39.86 35.19
CA GLU A 269 46.95 -40.36 34.05
C GLU A 269 45.43 -40.40 34.33
N LYS A 270 45.02 -40.80 35.55
CA LYS A 270 43.63 -40.69 36.01
C LYS A 270 43.15 -39.24 36.03
N GLU A 271 43.99 -38.32 36.51
CA GLU A 271 43.67 -36.90 36.60
C GLU A 271 43.58 -36.26 35.19
N ARG A 272 44.52 -36.56 34.29
CA ARG A 272 44.41 -36.20 32.87
C ARG A 272 43.14 -36.77 32.25
N ARG A 273 42.75 -38.02 32.56
CA ARG A 273 41.51 -38.62 32.06
C ARG A 273 40.27 -37.88 32.59
N ARG A 274 40.23 -37.48 33.87
CA ARG A 274 39.17 -36.62 34.41
C ARG A 274 39.10 -35.27 33.70
N GLN A 275 40.23 -34.59 33.53
CA GLN A 275 40.29 -33.31 32.84
C GLN A 275 39.82 -33.41 31.37
N MET A 276 40.18 -34.49 30.66
CA MET A 276 39.64 -34.77 29.32
C MET A 276 38.14 -35.08 29.34
N GLU A 277 37.63 -35.79 30.35
CA GLU A 277 36.21 -36.08 30.49
C GLU A 277 35.38 -34.82 30.82
N ASP A 278 35.88 -33.98 31.72
CA ASP A 278 35.19 -32.76 32.15
C ASP A 278 35.23 -31.67 31.09
N SER A 279 36.34 -31.51 30.36
CA SER A 279 36.38 -30.66 29.16
C SER A 279 35.47 -31.19 28.05
N ALA A 280 35.36 -32.51 27.86
CA ALA A 280 34.40 -33.10 26.92
C ALA A 280 32.93 -32.89 27.36
N LYS A 281 32.63 -32.93 28.67
CA LYS A 281 31.30 -32.57 29.21
C LYS A 281 30.99 -31.10 28.97
N GLN A 282 31.92 -30.19 29.25
CA GLN A 282 31.76 -28.75 29.01
C GLN A 282 31.55 -28.46 27.52
N LEU A 283 32.29 -29.11 26.63
CA LEU A 283 32.14 -28.98 25.18
C LEU A 283 30.73 -29.42 24.73
N ARG A 284 30.25 -30.59 25.17
CA ARG A 284 28.87 -31.06 24.88
C ARG A 284 27.80 -30.13 25.43
N GLN A 285 27.99 -29.58 26.63
CA GLN A 285 27.06 -28.60 27.22
C GLN A 285 27.03 -27.30 26.39
N ALA A 286 28.18 -26.83 25.91
CA ALA A 286 28.28 -25.67 25.03
C ALA A 286 27.63 -25.93 23.66
N GLU A 287 27.82 -27.11 23.06
CA GLU A 287 27.15 -27.52 21.81
C GLU A 287 25.62 -27.49 21.95
N VAL A 288 25.08 -28.09 23.02
CA VAL A 288 23.64 -28.09 23.30
C VAL A 288 23.11 -26.68 23.54
N ALA A 289 23.86 -25.83 24.24
CA ALA A 289 23.49 -24.43 24.46
C ALA A 289 23.47 -23.63 23.14
N VAL A 290 24.51 -23.77 22.31
CA VAL A 290 24.60 -23.15 20.97
C VAL A 290 23.42 -23.58 20.10
N GLU A 291 23.09 -24.86 20.09
CA GLU A 291 21.96 -25.38 19.31
C GLU A 291 20.60 -24.89 19.85
N GLY A 292 20.50 -24.67 21.17
CA GLY A 292 19.36 -24.00 21.79
C GLY A 292 19.23 -22.52 21.37
N TYR A 293 20.34 -21.79 21.28
CA TYR A 293 20.36 -20.40 20.81
C TYR A 293 20.07 -20.28 19.32
N LYS A 294 20.56 -21.20 18.47
CA LYS A 294 20.19 -21.26 17.05
C LYS A 294 18.67 -21.43 16.87
N ARG A 295 18.05 -22.37 17.59
CA ARG A 295 16.59 -22.57 17.54
C ARG A 295 15.81 -21.33 18.00
N LYS A 296 16.28 -20.63 19.04
CA LYS A 296 15.70 -19.34 19.46
C LYS A 296 15.86 -18.25 18.40
N LEU A 297 16.99 -18.21 17.69
CA LEU A 297 17.25 -17.26 16.61
C LEU A 297 16.39 -17.53 15.36
N GLU A 298 16.21 -18.80 14.95
CA GLU A 298 15.32 -19.12 13.84
C GLU A 298 13.85 -18.86 14.20
N ALA A 299 13.43 -19.13 15.45
CA ALA A 299 12.11 -18.75 15.93
C ALA A 299 11.88 -17.24 15.94
N SER A 300 12.87 -16.43 16.34
CA SER A 300 12.74 -14.96 16.30
C SER A 300 12.76 -14.42 14.87
N LYS A 301 13.58 -14.97 13.96
CA LYS A 301 13.55 -14.65 12.52
C LYS A 301 12.19 -14.98 11.90
N ALA A 302 11.61 -16.13 12.21
CA ALA A 302 10.28 -16.52 11.73
C ALA A 302 9.21 -15.53 12.23
N ARG A 303 9.24 -15.17 13.52
CA ARG A 303 8.35 -14.15 14.08
C ARG A 303 8.51 -12.78 13.42
N ILE A 304 9.74 -12.35 13.14
CA ILE A 304 10.02 -11.08 12.44
C ILE A 304 9.37 -11.10 11.06
N LYS A 305 9.55 -12.16 10.26
CA LYS A 305 8.92 -12.28 8.92
C LYS A 305 7.40 -12.21 8.96
N VAL A 306 6.77 -12.83 9.96
CA VAL A 306 5.30 -12.76 10.13
C VAL A 306 4.88 -11.32 10.45
N LEU A 307 5.54 -10.67 11.40
CA LEU A 307 5.27 -9.27 11.76
C LEU A 307 5.53 -8.30 10.60
N GLU A 308 6.57 -8.53 9.78
CA GLU A 308 6.85 -7.76 8.57
C GLU A 308 5.73 -7.90 7.53
N ASN A 309 5.19 -9.12 7.34
CA ASN A 309 4.05 -9.36 6.47
C ASN A 309 2.78 -8.68 7.00
N GLU A 310 2.45 -8.82 8.28
CA GLU A 310 1.31 -8.14 8.92
C GLU A 310 1.42 -6.60 8.78
N LEU A 311 2.61 -6.05 8.99
CA LEU A 311 2.89 -4.61 8.84
C LEU A 311 2.72 -4.16 7.38
N ASN A 312 3.17 -4.96 6.41
CA ASN A 312 2.96 -4.67 4.99
C ASN A 312 1.47 -4.75 4.58
N VAL A 313 0.70 -5.70 5.12
CA VAL A 313 -0.77 -5.76 4.94
C VAL A 313 -1.44 -4.52 5.56
N ALA A 314 -1.04 -4.13 6.78
CA ALA A 314 -1.55 -2.93 7.43
C ALA A 314 -1.24 -1.65 6.63
N ARG A 315 -0.04 -1.53 6.06
CA ARG A 315 0.32 -0.44 5.12
C ARG A 315 -0.56 -0.43 3.88
N GLY A 316 -0.83 -1.60 3.28
CA GLY A 316 -1.74 -1.73 2.14
C GLY A 316 -3.16 -1.27 2.48
N ASN A 317 -3.68 -1.69 3.64
CA ASN A 317 -4.99 -1.24 4.13
C ASN A 317 -5.05 0.27 4.36
N ILE A 318 -3.99 0.87 4.93
CA ILE A 318 -3.88 2.33 5.09
C ILE A 318 -3.87 3.05 3.74
N ALA A 319 -3.17 2.51 2.73
CA ALA A 319 -3.18 3.09 1.39
C ALA A 319 -4.59 3.09 0.78
N ILE A 320 -5.31 1.97 0.85
CA ILE A 320 -6.70 1.85 0.36
C ILE A 320 -7.65 2.79 1.13
N LEU A 321 -7.47 2.97 2.43
CA LEU A 321 -8.25 3.91 3.23
C LEU A 321 -7.95 5.37 2.88
N ASN A 322 -6.69 5.71 2.61
CA ASN A 322 -6.31 7.04 2.12
C ASN A 322 -6.86 7.33 0.73
N GLU A 323 -6.88 6.33 -0.18
CA GLU A 323 -7.56 6.45 -1.47
C GLU A 323 -9.05 6.72 -1.28
N LYS A 324 -9.76 5.94 -0.45
CA LYS A 324 -11.18 6.19 -0.15
C LYS A 324 -11.40 7.59 0.41
N ARG A 325 -10.60 8.00 1.40
CA ARG A 325 -10.64 9.36 1.96
C ARG A 325 -10.46 10.43 0.90
N PHE A 326 -9.55 10.25 -0.07
CA PHE A 326 -9.38 11.20 -1.18
C PHE A 326 -10.62 11.28 -2.09
N HIS A 327 -11.29 10.16 -2.36
CA HIS A 327 -12.55 10.15 -3.11
C HIS A 327 -13.68 10.83 -2.31
N ASP A 328 -13.75 10.60 -1.00
CA ASP A 328 -14.72 11.24 -0.10
C ASP A 328 -14.45 12.77 0.02
N ASP A 329 -13.20 13.18 0.20
CA ASP A 329 -12.75 14.58 0.22
C ASP A 329 -13.16 15.29 -1.10
N HIS A 330 -12.93 14.67 -2.26
CA HIS A 330 -13.34 15.19 -3.58
C HIS A 330 -14.87 15.22 -3.76
N LEU A 331 -15.60 14.24 -3.22
CA LEU A 331 -17.07 14.24 -3.22
C LEU A 331 -17.63 15.38 -2.37
N ILE A 332 -17.06 15.59 -1.17
CA ILE A 332 -17.40 16.70 -0.28
C ILE A 332 -17.13 18.04 -0.96
N GLU A 333 -15.97 18.21 -1.61
CA GLU A 333 -15.66 19.41 -2.39
C GLU A 333 -16.67 19.63 -3.53
N THR A 334 -16.99 18.59 -4.29
CA THR A 334 -17.97 18.66 -5.39
C THR A 334 -19.37 19.05 -4.88
N LEU A 335 -19.81 18.49 -3.76
CA LEU A 335 -21.10 18.83 -3.14
C LEU A 335 -21.10 20.22 -2.51
N GLY A 336 -20.01 20.63 -1.86
CA GLY A 336 -19.82 21.97 -1.31
C GLY A 336 -19.85 23.05 -2.38
N ASN A 337 -19.20 22.82 -3.53
CA ASN A 337 -19.27 23.71 -4.68
C ASN A 337 -20.69 23.80 -5.27
N ARG A 338 -21.45 22.70 -5.28
CA ARG A 338 -22.87 22.71 -5.68
C ARG A 338 -23.78 23.44 -4.68
N LEU A 339 -23.52 23.31 -3.37
CA LEU A 339 -24.22 24.04 -2.32
C LEU A 339 -23.95 25.55 -2.48
N LYS A 340 -22.68 25.95 -2.54
CA LYS A 340 -22.25 27.34 -2.70
C LYS A 340 -22.84 28.01 -3.94
N THR A 341 -22.89 27.30 -5.07
CA THR A 341 -23.53 27.83 -6.30
C THR A 341 -25.06 27.86 -6.24
N ALA A 342 -25.69 27.11 -5.34
CA ALA A 342 -27.12 27.24 -5.05
C ALA A 342 -27.40 28.41 -4.09
N GLU A 343 -26.55 28.60 -3.07
CA GLU A 343 -26.58 29.73 -2.14
C GLU A 343 -26.40 31.07 -2.85
N THR A 344 -25.40 31.22 -3.73
CA THR A 344 -25.23 32.48 -4.49
C THR A 344 -26.45 32.77 -5.36
N LYS A 345 -27.02 31.76 -6.03
CA LYS A 345 -28.27 31.89 -6.80
C LYS A 345 -29.50 32.18 -5.93
N HIS A 346 -29.50 31.79 -4.66
CA HIS A 346 -30.56 32.20 -3.72
C HIS A 346 -30.39 33.69 -3.38
N GLN A 347 -29.18 34.08 -3.01
CA GLN A 347 -28.85 35.45 -2.65
C GLN A 347 -29.11 36.44 -3.80
N GLU A 348 -28.75 36.07 -5.03
CA GLU A 348 -29.05 36.83 -6.26
C GLU A 348 -30.56 37.04 -6.43
N ARG A 349 -31.38 35.99 -6.24
CA ARG A 349 -32.84 36.10 -6.33
C ARG A 349 -33.44 36.93 -5.20
N GLU A 350 -32.93 36.83 -3.98
CA GLU A 350 -33.39 37.67 -2.86
C GLU A 350 -33.10 39.16 -3.12
N VAL A 351 -31.94 39.49 -3.67
CA VAL A 351 -31.60 40.85 -4.08
C VAL A 351 -32.51 41.30 -5.24
N GLU A 352 -32.76 40.46 -6.24
CA GLU A 352 -33.67 40.77 -7.35
C GLU A 352 -35.12 41.00 -6.86
N MET A 353 -35.59 40.19 -5.91
CA MET A 353 -36.92 40.32 -5.31
C MET A 353 -37.04 41.60 -4.47
N LYS A 354 -36.04 41.94 -3.64
CA LYS A 354 -36.00 43.21 -2.91
C LYS A 354 -36.01 44.41 -3.86
N ASN A 355 -35.22 44.38 -4.93
CA ASN A 355 -35.21 45.46 -5.93
C ASN A 355 -36.59 45.63 -6.63
N LYS A 356 -37.32 44.52 -6.86
CA LYS A 356 -38.70 44.56 -7.40
C LYS A 356 -39.68 45.11 -6.37
N GLU A 357 -39.59 44.68 -5.12
CA GLU A 357 -40.42 45.15 -4.00
C GLU A 357 -40.24 46.66 -3.79
N GLU A 358 -39.00 47.14 -3.70
CA GLU A 358 -38.72 48.58 -3.63
C GLU A 358 -39.25 49.36 -4.85
N ARG A 359 -39.23 48.76 -6.05
CA ARG A 359 -39.80 49.41 -7.25
C ARG A 359 -41.32 49.52 -7.13
N ILE A 360 -41.99 48.45 -6.72
CA ILE A 360 -43.45 48.44 -6.50
C ILE A 360 -43.84 49.44 -5.41
N GLU A 361 -43.08 49.55 -4.32
CA GLU A 361 -43.37 50.49 -3.24
C GLU A 361 -43.14 51.96 -3.67
N ARG A 362 -42.13 52.24 -4.51
CA ARG A 362 -42.00 53.56 -5.17
C ARG A 362 -43.19 53.87 -6.08
N GLU A 363 -43.62 52.92 -6.91
CA GLU A 363 -44.79 53.09 -7.78
C GLU A 363 -46.08 53.29 -6.96
N ARG A 364 -46.24 52.58 -5.85
CA ARG A 364 -47.35 52.72 -4.89
C ARG A 364 -47.38 54.09 -4.23
N THR A 365 -46.25 54.59 -3.73
CA THR A 365 -46.16 55.92 -3.10
C THR A 365 -46.47 57.05 -4.10
N ASN A 366 -46.04 56.92 -5.35
CA ASN A 366 -46.43 57.84 -6.43
C ASN A 366 -47.95 57.84 -6.67
N LEU A 367 -48.56 56.65 -6.84
CA LEU A 367 -50.00 56.52 -7.02
C LEU A 367 -50.80 57.04 -5.82
N GLN A 368 -50.28 56.91 -4.59
CA GLN A 368 -50.88 57.49 -3.40
C GLN A 368 -50.84 59.03 -3.45
N ASN A 369 -49.70 59.63 -3.80
CA ASN A 369 -49.58 61.09 -3.95
C ASN A 369 -50.54 61.64 -5.02
N ASP A 370 -50.69 60.94 -6.15
CA ASP A 370 -51.63 61.30 -7.21
C ASP A 370 -53.09 61.20 -6.74
N LEU A 371 -53.44 60.16 -5.97
CA LEU A 371 -54.75 59.98 -5.36
C LEU A 371 -55.07 61.10 -4.34
N GLU A 372 -54.12 61.45 -3.49
CA GLU A 372 -54.26 62.55 -2.52
C GLU A 372 -54.43 63.91 -3.23
N SER A 373 -53.65 64.16 -4.29
CA SER A 373 -53.80 65.34 -5.16
C SER A 373 -55.19 65.41 -5.81
N ALA A 374 -55.67 64.30 -6.37
CA ALA A 374 -57.02 64.22 -6.95
C ALA A 374 -58.11 64.44 -5.88
N GLN A 375 -57.94 63.89 -4.68
CA GLN A 375 -58.87 64.06 -3.56
C GLN A 375 -58.96 65.53 -3.13
N LEU A 376 -57.82 66.24 -3.02
CA LEU A 376 -57.78 67.68 -2.75
C LEU A 376 -58.49 68.51 -3.83
N GLN A 377 -58.39 68.11 -5.10
CA GLN A 377 -59.13 68.75 -6.19
C GLN A 377 -60.64 68.50 -6.09
N ILE A 378 -61.06 67.26 -5.80
CA ILE A 378 -62.47 66.89 -5.57
C ILE A 378 -63.05 67.73 -4.42
N ASP A 379 -62.33 67.88 -3.30
CA ASP A 379 -62.80 68.66 -2.15
C ASP A 379 -62.76 70.18 -2.41
N ARG A 380 -61.93 70.66 -3.34
CA ARG A 380 -62.02 72.04 -3.87
C ARG A 380 -63.26 72.22 -4.73
N PHE A 381 -63.62 71.27 -5.59
CA PHE A 381 -64.85 71.33 -6.39
C PHE A 381 -66.11 71.18 -5.54
N ARG A 382 -66.12 70.29 -4.53
CA ARG A 382 -67.23 70.16 -3.56
C ARG A 382 -67.49 71.46 -2.79
N ARG A 383 -66.43 72.19 -2.37
CA ARG A 383 -66.58 73.51 -1.75
C ARG A 383 -67.22 74.52 -2.70
N LYS A 384 -66.71 74.64 -3.93
CA LYS A 384 -67.30 75.51 -4.97
C LYS A 384 -68.76 75.16 -5.30
N LEU A 385 -69.11 73.87 -5.31
CA LEU A 385 -70.49 73.42 -5.51
C LEU A 385 -71.38 73.86 -4.35
N LYS A 386 -70.96 73.67 -3.09
CA LYS A 386 -71.69 74.15 -1.91
C LYS A 386 -71.84 75.68 -1.89
N GLU A 387 -70.80 76.42 -2.26
CA GLU A 387 -70.86 77.89 -2.41
C GLU A 387 -71.91 78.31 -3.44
N ARG A 388 -71.96 77.62 -4.59
CA ARG A 388 -72.95 77.86 -5.66
C ARG A 388 -74.35 77.41 -5.30
N GLU A 389 -74.49 76.35 -4.53
CA GLU A 389 -75.78 75.87 -4.01
C GLU A 389 -76.36 76.89 -3.01
N ILE A 390 -75.55 77.41 -2.09
CA ILE A 390 -75.92 78.53 -1.20
C ILE A 390 -76.26 79.80 -1.99
N GLU A 391 -75.55 80.09 -3.07
CA GLU A 391 -75.85 81.22 -3.97
C GLU A 391 -77.19 81.01 -4.70
N ILE A 392 -77.44 79.81 -5.23
CA ILE A 392 -78.72 79.42 -5.85
C ILE A 392 -79.86 79.51 -4.84
N ASP A 393 -79.68 79.10 -3.59
CA ASP A 393 -80.72 79.18 -2.56
C ASP A 393 -80.96 80.62 -2.11
N LYS A 394 -79.92 81.47 -2.01
CA LYS A 394 -80.09 82.92 -1.79
C LYS A 394 -80.87 83.57 -2.93
N LEU A 395 -80.51 83.27 -4.17
CA LEU A 395 -81.22 83.76 -5.36
C LEU A 395 -82.65 83.23 -5.40
N ARG A 396 -82.88 81.94 -5.13
CA ARG A 396 -84.23 81.36 -5.02
C ARG A 396 -85.05 82.06 -3.95
N ASN A 397 -84.51 82.28 -2.76
CA ASN A 397 -85.25 82.95 -1.67
C ASN A 397 -85.54 84.43 -2.02
N GLY A 398 -84.56 85.16 -2.57
CA GLY A 398 -84.75 86.53 -3.04
C GLY A 398 -85.71 86.65 -4.23
N THR A 399 -85.76 85.64 -5.10
CA THR A 399 -86.70 85.60 -6.23
C THR A 399 -88.06 85.03 -5.82
N VAL A 400 -88.17 84.18 -4.80
CA VAL A 400 -89.46 83.71 -4.23
C VAL A 400 -90.18 84.87 -3.53
N SER A 401 -89.45 85.78 -2.88
CA SER A 401 -89.99 87.07 -2.42
C SER A 401 -90.44 88.01 -3.57
N ARG A 402 -90.15 87.67 -4.84
CA ARG A 402 -90.58 88.41 -6.05
C ARG A 402 -91.49 87.59 -6.99
N ILE A 403 -91.58 86.27 -6.80
CA ILE A 403 -92.47 85.31 -7.48
C ILE A 403 -93.71 85.01 -6.59
N GLY A 404 -94.02 85.89 -5.65
CA GLY A 404 -95.37 85.96 -5.07
C GLY A 404 -96.45 86.31 -6.10
N GLU A 405 -96.08 86.96 -7.22
CA GLU A 405 -97.04 87.59 -8.14
C GLU A 405 -97.02 87.06 -9.58
N ILE A 406 -96.08 86.17 -9.97
CA ILE A 406 -95.96 85.69 -11.37
C ILE A 406 -95.93 84.15 -11.42
N LYS A 407 -97.09 83.53 -11.23
CA LYS A 407 -97.35 82.12 -11.54
C LYS A 407 -98.75 81.91 -12.15
N ALA A 408 -98.87 82.18 -13.45
CA ALA A 408 -99.97 81.68 -14.28
C ALA A 408 -99.53 81.65 -15.76
N ARG A 409 -99.92 80.59 -16.50
CA ARG A 409 -99.68 80.34 -17.95
C ARG A 409 -98.22 79.94 -18.30
N ASN A 410 -97.90 79.01 -19.21
CA ASN A 410 -98.63 77.97 -19.96
C ASN A 410 -97.63 76.80 -20.19
N THR A 411 -97.93 75.48 -20.18
CA THR A 411 -98.76 74.58 -21.04
C THR A 411 -98.06 74.00 -22.30
N VAL A 412 -98.12 72.65 -22.42
CA VAL A 412 -98.03 71.73 -23.60
C VAL A 412 -96.67 71.28 -24.22
N GLN A 413 -96.65 69.98 -24.57
CA GLN A 413 -95.93 69.21 -25.62
C GLN A 413 -94.67 68.39 -25.23
N THR A 414 -94.32 67.23 -25.80
CA THR A 414 -94.90 66.06 -26.55
C THR A 414 -93.68 65.22 -27.06
N GLU A 415 -93.85 64.11 -27.81
CA GLU A 415 -92.83 63.18 -28.40
C GLU A 415 -92.35 62.07 -27.41
N VAL A 416 -92.55 60.74 -27.53
CA VAL A 416 -93.01 59.76 -28.57
C VAL A 416 -91.91 59.12 -29.46
N PHE A 417 -91.25 58.06 -28.92
CA PHE A 417 -90.77 56.84 -29.62
C PHE A 417 -89.68 56.98 -30.75
N PRO A 418 -89.05 55.90 -31.31
CA PRO A 418 -89.42 54.47 -31.28
C PRO A 418 -88.36 53.41 -30.87
N ASN A 419 -88.87 52.20 -30.59
CA ASN A 419 -88.13 50.94 -30.52
C ASN A 419 -87.58 50.50 -31.89
N HIS A 420 -86.58 49.62 -31.89
CA HIS A 420 -86.34 48.67 -32.99
C HIS A 420 -86.33 47.22 -32.47
N PHE A 421 -87.08 46.35 -33.14
CA PHE A 421 -87.17 44.91 -32.87
C PHE A 421 -86.19 44.13 -33.73
N GLN A 422 -85.65 43.02 -33.20
CA GLN A 422 -85.59 41.65 -33.77
C GLN A 422 -84.55 40.83 -32.98
N HIS A 423 -84.91 39.78 -32.25
CA HIS A 423 -85.34 38.43 -32.67
C HIS A 423 -84.21 37.48 -33.10
N ASP A 424 -84.17 36.35 -32.37
CA ASP A 424 -83.73 35.00 -32.76
C ASP A 424 -82.35 34.44 -32.34
N SER A 425 -82.35 33.13 -32.13
CA SER A 425 -81.26 32.23 -31.72
C SER A 425 -81.67 30.79 -32.04
N PRO A 426 -80.77 29.78 -32.12
CA PRO A 426 -79.37 29.71 -32.59
C PRO A 426 -79.38 28.87 -33.92
N PRO A 427 -78.59 27.80 -34.22
CA PRO A 427 -77.27 27.32 -33.77
C PRO A 427 -76.29 26.87 -34.92
N ARG A 428 -75.18 26.24 -34.50
CA ARG A 428 -74.30 25.29 -35.24
C ARG A 428 -73.39 25.78 -36.39
N THR A 429 -72.12 25.96 -36.01
CA THR A 429 -70.89 25.42 -36.68
C THR A 429 -70.78 25.41 -38.23
N VAL A 430 -69.95 26.31 -38.77
CA VAL A 430 -68.93 25.99 -39.80
C VAL A 430 -67.65 26.79 -39.49
N ARG A 431 -66.48 26.20 -39.77
CA ARG A 431 -65.15 26.85 -39.64
C ARG A 431 -65.01 28.01 -40.65
N SER A 432 -64.40 29.14 -40.26
CA SER A 432 -63.35 29.86 -41.03
C SER A 432 -63.27 31.36 -40.74
N THR A 433 -62.58 31.73 -39.65
CA THR A 433 -61.81 32.99 -39.56
C THR A 433 -60.51 32.67 -38.85
N ARG A 434 -59.58 32.01 -39.55
CA ARG A 434 -58.24 31.74 -39.00
C ARG A 434 -57.44 33.03 -39.08
N GLU A 435 -57.29 33.71 -37.96
CA GLU A 435 -56.67 35.03 -37.91
C GLU A 435 -55.21 34.96 -38.40
N PRO A 436 -54.72 35.96 -39.17
CA PRO A 436 -53.33 35.97 -39.64
C PRO A 436 -52.28 35.81 -38.52
N ASN A 437 -52.62 36.24 -37.30
CA ASN A 437 -51.77 36.12 -36.12
C ASN A 437 -51.49 34.66 -35.69
N GLU A 438 -52.40 33.71 -35.91
CA GLU A 438 -52.20 32.31 -35.47
C GLU A 438 -51.03 31.63 -36.18
N TYR A 439 -50.82 31.95 -37.46
CA TYR A 439 -49.71 31.40 -38.23
C TYR A 439 -48.37 32.00 -37.78
N VAL A 440 -48.37 33.28 -37.39
CA VAL A 440 -47.17 33.98 -36.89
C VAL A 440 -46.77 33.42 -35.52
N THR A 441 -47.72 33.24 -34.59
CA THR A 441 -47.42 32.65 -33.28
C THR A 441 -46.96 31.20 -33.38
N LEU A 442 -47.57 30.40 -34.27
CA LEU A 442 -47.14 29.03 -34.53
C LEU A 442 -45.74 28.97 -35.18
N ALA A 443 -45.42 29.89 -36.10
CA ALA A 443 -44.10 29.97 -36.72
C ALA A 443 -43.02 30.35 -35.70
N LEU A 444 -43.26 31.36 -34.85
CA LEU A 444 -42.35 31.77 -33.78
C LEU A 444 -42.14 30.64 -32.75
N ALA A 445 -43.19 29.89 -32.40
CA ALA A 445 -43.07 28.74 -31.51
C ALA A 445 -42.26 27.59 -32.13
N ALA A 446 -42.44 27.33 -33.43
CA ALA A 446 -41.66 26.33 -34.17
C ALA A 446 -40.19 26.75 -34.35
N GLU A 447 -39.92 28.05 -34.50
CA GLU A 447 -38.56 28.58 -34.58
C GLU A 447 -37.84 28.50 -33.23
N ALA A 448 -38.51 28.85 -32.12
CA ALA A 448 -37.95 28.67 -30.78
C ALA A 448 -37.65 27.20 -30.45
N GLU A 449 -38.51 26.25 -30.85
CA GLU A 449 -38.22 24.82 -30.66
C GLU A 449 -37.10 24.33 -31.60
N ARG A 450 -36.97 24.88 -32.82
CA ARG A 450 -35.83 24.62 -33.72
C ARG A 450 -34.51 25.07 -33.09
N GLU A 451 -34.47 26.25 -32.48
CA GLU A 451 -33.28 26.75 -31.77
C GLU A 451 -32.93 25.87 -30.58
N ARG A 452 -33.91 25.52 -29.74
CA ARG A 452 -33.74 24.59 -28.62
C ARG A 452 -33.20 23.22 -29.04
N LEU A 453 -33.69 22.68 -30.16
CA LEU A 453 -33.22 21.41 -30.72
C LEU A 453 -31.78 21.53 -31.25
N LEU A 454 -31.41 22.67 -31.86
CA LEU A 454 -30.03 22.94 -32.26
C LEU A 454 -29.09 23.04 -31.04
N GLU A 455 -29.48 23.75 -29.99
CA GLU A 455 -28.73 23.79 -28.73
C GLU A 455 -28.53 22.38 -28.16
N LEU A 456 -29.59 21.58 -28.10
CA LEU A 456 -29.52 20.17 -27.66
C LEU A 456 -28.55 19.35 -28.52
N ILE A 457 -28.58 19.51 -29.84
CA ILE A 457 -27.61 18.87 -30.75
C ILE A 457 -26.18 19.32 -30.44
N THR A 458 -25.92 20.61 -30.17
CA THR A 458 -24.56 21.06 -29.80
C THR A 458 -24.10 20.48 -28.47
N VAL A 459 -24.99 20.35 -27.47
CA VAL A 459 -24.69 19.74 -26.17
C VAL A 459 -24.42 18.24 -26.31
N LEU A 460 -25.24 17.53 -27.10
CA LEU A 460 -25.06 16.11 -27.37
C LEU A 460 -23.78 15.82 -28.16
N ASN A 461 -23.43 16.64 -29.16
CA ASN A 461 -22.17 16.51 -29.89
C ASN A 461 -20.97 16.78 -28.99
N ARG A 462 -20.98 17.86 -28.18
CA ARG A 462 -19.93 18.12 -27.18
C ARG A 462 -19.77 16.97 -26.18
N ARG A 463 -20.87 16.37 -25.73
CA ARG A 463 -20.81 15.19 -24.87
C ARG A 463 -20.23 13.99 -25.59
N LEU A 464 -20.68 13.70 -26.81
CA LEU A 464 -20.19 12.59 -27.63
C LEU A 464 -18.68 12.72 -27.91
N ASP A 465 -18.20 13.91 -28.20
CA ASP A 465 -16.78 14.17 -28.45
C ASP A 465 -15.95 14.06 -27.17
N LYS A 466 -16.51 14.44 -26.01
CA LYS A 466 -15.89 14.15 -24.71
C LYS A 466 -15.79 12.64 -24.46
N GLU A 467 -16.87 11.89 -24.64
CA GLU A 467 -16.89 10.44 -24.41
C GLU A 467 -15.92 9.71 -25.37
N LYS A 468 -15.75 10.18 -26.62
CA LYS A 468 -14.70 9.70 -27.54
C LYS A 468 -13.30 9.98 -27.01
N ASN A 469 -13.00 11.21 -26.60
CA ASN A 469 -11.69 11.59 -26.06
C ASN A 469 -11.36 10.77 -24.79
N ASP A 470 -12.32 10.61 -23.89
CA ASP A 470 -12.17 9.80 -22.67
C ASP A 470 -11.91 8.31 -23.03
N ALA A 471 -12.61 7.77 -24.04
CA ALA A 471 -12.37 6.42 -24.56
C ALA A 471 -10.99 6.24 -25.23
N ASP A 472 -10.49 7.25 -25.95
CA ASP A 472 -9.15 7.24 -26.56
C ASP A 472 -8.05 7.29 -25.50
N ILE A 473 -8.23 8.13 -24.46
CA ILE A 473 -7.31 8.20 -23.30
C ILE A 473 -7.26 6.84 -22.57
N LEU A 474 -8.41 6.23 -22.29
CA LEU A 474 -8.50 4.91 -21.66
C LEU A 474 -7.87 3.81 -22.55
N SER A 475 -8.07 3.87 -23.86
CA SER A 475 -7.47 2.93 -24.82
C SER A 475 -5.95 3.05 -24.86
N HIS A 476 -5.41 4.28 -24.80
CA HIS A 476 -3.98 4.51 -24.72
C HIS A 476 -3.39 4.06 -23.37
N ALA A 477 -4.09 4.30 -22.26
CA ALA A 477 -3.69 3.82 -20.94
C ALA A 477 -3.64 2.27 -20.89
N LEU A 478 -4.68 1.60 -21.41
CA LEU A 478 -4.72 0.14 -21.51
C LEU A 478 -3.58 -0.43 -22.36
N ARG A 479 -3.23 0.23 -23.47
CA ARG A 479 -2.08 -0.17 -24.31
C ARG A 479 -0.76 -0.02 -23.56
N ASN A 480 -0.60 1.05 -22.77
CA ASN A 480 0.57 1.26 -21.92
C ASN A 480 0.70 0.19 -20.83
N GLU A 481 -0.39 -0.18 -20.14
CA GLU A 481 -0.37 -1.25 -19.13
C GLU A 481 -0.08 -2.62 -19.73
N LYS A 482 -0.67 -2.95 -20.90
CA LYS A 482 -0.31 -4.18 -21.63
C LYS A 482 1.18 -4.23 -21.99
N ASN A 483 1.75 -3.11 -22.42
CA ASN A 483 3.20 -3.00 -22.71
C ASN A 483 4.08 -3.13 -21.45
N LYS A 484 3.64 -2.62 -20.29
CA LYS A 484 4.34 -2.80 -19.00
C LYS A 484 4.26 -4.27 -18.56
N SER A 485 3.08 -4.87 -18.60
CA SER A 485 2.84 -6.28 -18.27
C SER A 485 3.74 -7.21 -19.10
N ALA A 486 3.77 -7.05 -20.42
CA ALA A 486 4.63 -7.85 -21.30
C ALA A 486 6.13 -7.72 -20.98
N LYS A 487 6.60 -6.53 -20.56
CA LYS A 487 8.00 -6.34 -20.10
C LYS A 487 8.27 -7.04 -18.77
N LEU A 488 7.32 -7.03 -17.84
CA LEU A 488 7.43 -7.73 -16.56
C LEU A 488 7.41 -9.24 -16.76
N GLU A 489 6.50 -9.78 -17.58
CA GLU A 489 6.49 -11.19 -17.99
C GLU A 489 7.83 -11.63 -18.61
N LEU A 490 8.40 -10.84 -19.52
CA LEU A 490 9.70 -11.14 -20.11
C LEU A 490 10.82 -11.15 -19.05
N LYS A 491 10.76 -10.26 -18.06
CA LYS A 491 11.72 -10.22 -16.95
C LYS A 491 11.56 -11.42 -16.02
N ILE A 492 10.33 -11.85 -15.72
CA ILE A 492 10.03 -13.06 -14.95
C ILE A 492 10.60 -14.28 -15.66
N ARG A 493 10.28 -14.49 -16.95
CA ARG A 493 10.81 -15.63 -17.73
C ARG A 493 12.35 -15.67 -17.77
N LYS A 494 13.02 -14.51 -17.87
CA LYS A 494 14.49 -14.43 -17.77
C LYS A 494 15.01 -14.88 -16.39
N LEU A 495 14.45 -14.34 -15.31
CA LEU A 495 14.83 -14.71 -13.95
C LEU A 495 14.54 -16.20 -13.64
N GLU A 496 13.48 -16.76 -14.21
CA GLU A 496 13.18 -18.20 -14.13
C GLU A 496 14.25 -19.03 -14.86
N THR A 497 14.66 -18.65 -16.08
CA THR A 497 15.74 -19.33 -16.79
C THR A 497 17.10 -19.22 -16.09
N GLU A 498 17.41 -18.06 -15.49
CA GLU A 498 18.63 -17.85 -14.71
C GLU A 498 18.63 -18.72 -13.43
N ARG A 499 17.48 -18.82 -12.74
CA ARG A 499 17.34 -19.66 -11.54
C ARG A 499 17.51 -21.16 -11.84
N VAL A 500 17.11 -21.62 -13.02
CA VAL A 500 17.33 -23.01 -13.48
C VAL A 500 18.79 -23.25 -13.90
N GLY A 501 19.48 -22.24 -14.44
CA GLY A 501 20.87 -22.34 -14.88
C GLY A 501 21.90 -22.51 -13.75
N ILE A 502 21.62 -22.01 -12.54
CA ILE A 502 22.57 -21.97 -11.42
C ILE A 502 22.80 -23.36 -10.76
N VAL A 503 21.98 -24.37 -11.07
CA VAL A 503 22.03 -25.70 -10.42
C VAL A 503 23.10 -26.64 -11.02
N ARG A 504 23.85 -26.22 -12.05
CA ARG A 504 24.81 -27.09 -12.77
C ARG A 504 26.22 -26.51 -12.91
N ILE A 505 26.93 -26.30 -11.79
CA ILE A 505 28.41 -26.18 -11.79
C ILE A 505 29.01 -27.05 -10.68
N ASP A 506 30.04 -27.79 -11.05
CA ASP A 506 30.65 -28.94 -10.36
C ASP A 506 31.10 -28.75 -8.91
N THR A 507 30.98 -29.81 -8.12
CA THR A 507 31.88 -30.06 -6.98
C THR A 507 32.17 -31.56 -6.88
N GLY A 508 33.12 -32.03 -7.70
CA GLY A 508 33.51 -33.44 -7.74
C GLY A 508 34.43 -33.85 -6.58
N TYR A 509 33.87 -34.46 -5.54
CA TYR A 509 34.62 -35.36 -4.65
C TYR A 509 33.85 -36.65 -4.36
N ARG A 510 34.43 -37.77 -4.79
CA ARG A 510 33.82 -39.11 -4.72
C ARG A 510 34.21 -39.81 -3.41
N ALA A 511 33.31 -39.82 -2.43
CA ALA A 511 33.38 -40.76 -1.30
C ALA A 511 32.33 -41.87 -1.49
N LYS A 512 32.73 -43.15 -1.38
CA LYS A 512 31.81 -44.30 -1.46
C LYS A 512 31.30 -44.66 -0.07
N LEU A 513 29.97 -44.65 0.14
CA LEU A 513 29.21 -45.46 1.12
C LEU A 513 27.71 -45.45 0.65
N PRO A 514 26.77 -46.25 1.21
CA PRO A 514 25.79 -46.94 0.38
C PRO A 514 24.32 -46.60 0.67
N LYS A 515 23.44 -46.98 -0.27
CA LYS A 515 21.96 -47.03 -0.20
C LYS A 515 21.21 -45.68 -0.18
N SER A 516 20.01 -45.74 -0.77
CA SER A 516 18.90 -44.77 -0.64
C SER A 516 19.01 -43.41 -1.36
N LEU A 517 19.10 -43.42 -2.70
CA LEU A 517 18.52 -42.36 -3.54
C LEU A 517 17.29 -42.90 -4.29
N LYS A 518 16.11 -42.68 -3.68
CA LYS A 518 14.79 -42.64 -4.34
C LYS A 518 13.90 -41.59 -3.67
N SER A 519 13.98 -41.53 -2.34
CA SER A 519 13.18 -40.61 -1.52
C SER A 519 13.31 -39.12 -1.87
N ALA A 520 14.48 -38.63 -2.30
CA ALA A 520 14.68 -37.18 -2.51
C ALA A 520 13.93 -36.63 -3.74
N ASP A 521 13.92 -37.41 -4.83
CA ASP A 521 13.23 -37.06 -6.09
C ASP A 521 11.71 -37.25 -5.91
N GLU A 522 11.31 -38.36 -5.29
CA GLU A 522 9.93 -38.61 -4.87
C GLU A 522 9.41 -37.53 -3.90
N THR A 523 10.21 -37.00 -2.96
CA THR A 523 9.74 -35.92 -2.07
C THR A 523 9.53 -34.58 -2.78
N MET A 524 10.33 -34.28 -3.81
CA MET A 524 10.15 -33.06 -4.61
C MET A 524 8.86 -33.15 -5.45
N ASP A 525 8.62 -34.31 -6.07
CA ASP A 525 7.39 -34.58 -6.83
C ASP A 525 6.15 -34.60 -5.91
N VAL A 526 6.25 -35.19 -4.71
CA VAL A 526 5.17 -35.20 -3.71
C VAL A 526 4.85 -33.79 -3.18
N GLU A 527 5.85 -32.93 -2.91
CA GLU A 527 5.59 -31.53 -2.54
C GLU A 527 4.96 -30.75 -3.71
N GLN A 528 5.44 -30.94 -4.94
CA GLN A 528 4.86 -30.28 -6.12
C GLN A 528 3.42 -30.76 -6.40
N MET A 529 3.14 -32.04 -6.22
CA MET A 529 1.80 -32.61 -6.34
C MET A 529 0.87 -32.13 -5.22
N ARG A 530 1.39 -31.99 -3.99
CA ARG A 530 0.66 -31.42 -2.85
C ARG A 530 0.27 -29.96 -3.10
N LEU A 531 1.22 -29.12 -3.52
CA LEU A 531 0.96 -27.72 -3.87
C LEU A 531 -0.06 -27.60 -5.02
N LYS A 532 0.01 -28.49 -6.01
CA LYS A 532 -0.97 -28.54 -7.10
C LYS A 532 -2.36 -28.96 -6.63
N MET A 533 -2.44 -29.90 -5.68
CA MET A 533 -3.70 -30.32 -5.08
C MET A 533 -4.32 -29.22 -4.21
N GLU A 534 -3.50 -28.48 -3.46
CA GLU A 534 -3.89 -27.33 -2.65
C GLU A 534 -4.45 -26.20 -3.53
N LEU A 535 -3.75 -25.84 -4.62
CA LEU A 535 -4.23 -24.88 -5.62
C LEU A 535 -5.58 -25.30 -6.24
N LEU A 536 -5.72 -26.57 -6.66
CA LEU A 536 -6.99 -27.08 -7.22
C LEU A 536 -8.12 -27.08 -6.19
N GLN A 537 -7.81 -27.27 -4.90
CA GLN A 537 -8.77 -27.19 -3.81
C GLN A 537 -9.20 -25.73 -3.55
N GLU A 538 -8.28 -24.77 -3.59
CA GLU A 538 -8.58 -23.34 -3.53
C GLU A 538 -9.44 -22.89 -4.72
N GLU A 539 -9.10 -23.29 -5.95
CA GLU A 539 -9.90 -23.04 -7.14
C GLU A 539 -11.32 -23.63 -7.01
N CYS A 540 -11.45 -24.87 -6.50
CA CYS A 540 -12.76 -25.47 -6.26
C CYS A 540 -13.57 -24.73 -5.18
N LEU A 541 -12.93 -24.19 -4.14
CA LEU A 541 -13.59 -23.38 -3.13
C LEU A 541 -14.02 -22.02 -3.68
N ALA A 542 -13.15 -21.34 -4.43
CA ALA A 542 -13.47 -20.08 -5.11
C ALA A 542 -14.61 -20.25 -6.12
N LEU A 543 -14.63 -21.35 -6.88
CA LEU A 543 -15.71 -21.69 -7.80
C LEU A 543 -17.04 -21.98 -7.09
N LYS A 544 -17.03 -22.63 -5.91
CA LYS A 544 -18.21 -22.82 -5.07
C LYS A 544 -18.76 -21.49 -4.57
N VAL A 545 -17.92 -20.65 -3.96
CA VAL A 545 -18.33 -19.31 -3.47
C VAL A 545 -18.89 -18.46 -4.62
N ARG A 546 -18.27 -18.52 -5.80
CA ARG A 546 -18.78 -17.82 -7.00
C ARG A 546 -20.11 -18.39 -7.49
N LEU A 547 -20.32 -19.71 -7.40
CA LEU A 547 -21.59 -20.33 -7.73
C LEU A 547 -22.69 -19.90 -6.74
N ASP A 548 -22.40 -19.90 -5.44
CA ASP A 548 -23.34 -19.52 -4.39
C ASP A 548 -23.76 -18.04 -4.50
N THR A 549 -22.80 -17.15 -4.75
CA THR A 549 -23.09 -15.71 -4.98
C THR A 549 -23.91 -15.47 -6.25
N VAL A 550 -23.64 -16.20 -7.34
CA VAL A 550 -24.47 -16.15 -8.57
C VAL A 550 -25.86 -16.72 -8.33
N GLN A 551 -26.00 -17.79 -7.54
CA GLN A 551 -27.30 -18.33 -7.15
C GLN A 551 -28.10 -17.34 -6.29
N GLN A 552 -27.44 -16.68 -5.32
CA GLN A 552 -28.06 -15.66 -4.48
C GLN A 552 -28.50 -14.43 -5.29
N ALA A 553 -27.67 -13.95 -6.22
CA ALA A 553 -28.03 -12.86 -7.13
C ALA A 553 -29.23 -13.24 -7.99
N LYS A 554 -29.23 -14.42 -8.62
CA LYS A 554 -30.36 -14.91 -9.42
C LYS A 554 -31.64 -15.09 -8.59
N ALA A 555 -31.52 -15.49 -7.32
CA ALA A 555 -32.66 -15.58 -6.41
C ALA A 555 -33.23 -14.20 -6.05
N ALA A 556 -32.37 -13.19 -5.84
CA ALA A 556 -32.76 -11.81 -5.62
C ALA A 556 -33.44 -11.20 -6.86
N ASP A 557 -32.88 -11.43 -8.06
CA ASP A 557 -33.49 -11.01 -9.33
C ASP A 557 -34.89 -11.63 -9.49
N LEU A 558 -35.03 -12.95 -9.27
CA LEU A 558 -36.32 -13.64 -9.33
C LEU A 558 -37.32 -13.11 -8.28
N ALA A 559 -36.86 -12.68 -7.10
CA ALA A 559 -37.71 -12.02 -6.11
C ALA A 559 -38.17 -10.63 -6.58
N ALA A 560 -37.27 -9.83 -7.15
CA ALA A 560 -37.60 -8.53 -7.73
C ALA A 560 -38.58 -8.65 -8.91
N TYR A 561 -38.38 -9.61 -9.82
CA TYR A 561 -39.32 -9.90 -10.91
C TYR A 561 -40.70 -10.32 -10.38
N LYS A 562 -40.78 -11.17 -9.33
CA LYS A 562 -42.06 -11.52 -8.68
C LYS A 562 -42.74 -10.31 -8.06
N GLN A 563 -41.99 -9.43 -7.38
CA GLN A 563 -42.53 -8.22 -6.78
C GLN A 563 -43.07 -7.25 -7.85
N MET A 564 -42.32 -7.06 -8.95
CA MET A 564 -42.73 -6.25 -10.09
C MET A 564 -43.99 -6.83 -10.76
N TYR A 565 -44.04 -8.14 -10.96
CA TYR A 565 -45.21 -8.83 -11.51
C TYR A 565 -46.46 -8.65 -10.63
N GLU A 566 -46.36 -8.86 -9.31
CA GLU A 566 -47.47 -8.62 -8.38
C GLU A 566 -47.83 -7.12 -8.25
N GLN A 567 -46.91 -6.20 -8.52
CA GLN A 567 -47.22 -4.77 -8.63
C GLN A 567 -48.00 -4.44 -9.91
N VAL A 568 -47.56 -4.93 -11.08
CA VAL A 568 -48.28 -4.78 -12.36
C VAL A 568 -49.67 -5.40 -12.28
N LYS A 569 -49.78 -6.60 -11.67
CA LYS A 569 -51.06 -7.28 -11.42
C LYS A 569 -51.99 -6.48 -10.51
N ARG A 570 -51.48 -5.86 -9.44
CA ARG A 570 -52.26 -4.93 -8.59
C ARG A 570 -52.73 -3.69 -9.36
N ILE A 571 -51.85 -3.06 -10.14
CA ILE A 571 -52.20 -1.89 -10.97
C ILE A 571 -53.29 -2.27 -11.99
N PHE A 572 -53.17 -3.44 -12.62
CA PHE A 572 -54.17 -3.93 -13.56
C PHE A 572 -55.51 -4.24 -12.88
N GLN A 573 -55.48 -4.87 -11.71
CA GLN A 573 -56.69 -5.10 -10.90
C GLN A 573 -57.36 -3.78 -10.48
N GLU A 574 -56.57 -2.77 -10.09
CA GLU A 574 -57.07 -1.44 -9.75
C GLU A 574 -57.67 -0.71 -10.96
N ALA A 575 -57.06 -0.84 -12.15
CA ALA A 575 -57.65 -0.33 -13.39
C ALA A 575 -58.96 -1.05 -13.73
N CYS A 576 -59.06 -2.36 -13.49
CA CYS A 576 -60.28 -3.15 -13.70
C CYS A 576 -61.38 -2.84 -12.67
N THR A 577 -61.05 -2.47 -11.43
CA THR A 577 -62.06 -2.05 -10.43
C THR A 577 -62.52 -0.62 -10.67
N ARG A 578 -61.62 0.30 -11.04
CA ARG A 578 -61.96 1.70 -11.41
C ARG A 578 -62.79 1.80 -12.70
N SER A 579 -62.71 0.82 -13.60
CA SER A 579 -63.48 0.79 -14.87
C SER A 579 -64.81 0.03 -14.78
N LYS A 580 -65.13 -0.61 -13.64
CA LYS A 580 -66.49 -1.12 -13.40
C LYS A 580 -67.41 0.05 -13.02
N PRO A 581 -68.53 0.28 -13.73
CA PRO A 581 -69.53 1.23 -13.26
C PRO A 581 -70.12 0.77 -11.92
N PRO A 582 -70.56 1.70 -11.05
CA PRO A 582 -71.20 1.34 -9.79
C PRO A 582 -72.45 0.49 -10.04
N PRO A 583 -72.82 -0.42 -9.12
CA PRO A 583 -74.02 -1.22 -9.27
C PRO A 583 -75.24 -0.29 -9.36
N THR A 584 -76.04 -0.46 -10.40
CA THR A 584 -77.31 0.24 -10.57
C THR A 584 -78.19 -0.02 -9.37
N ILE A 585 -78.44 1.01 -8.57
CA ILE A 585 -79.39 0.97 -7.46
C ILE A 585 -80.76 0.64 -8.07
N GLY A 586 -81.24 -0.57 -7.82
CA GLY A 586 -82.50 -1.05 -8.36
C GLY A 586 -83.66 -0.19 -7.88
N SER A 587 -84.39 0.40 -8.82
CA SER A 587 -85.61 1.15 -8.54
C SER A 587 -86.60 0.26 -7.77
N ARG A 588 -87.04 0.73 -6.60
CA ARG A 588 -88.23 0.18 -5.93
C ARG A 588 -89.46 0.43 -6.81
N SER A 589 -89.90 -0.60 -7.52
CA SER A 589 -91.27 -0.64 -8.05
C SER A 589 -92.14 -1.44 -7.08
N ILE A 590 -92.97 -0.71 -6.34
CA ILE A 590 -94.13 -1.28 -5.64
C ILE A 590 -95.19 -1.54 -6.71
N ILE A 591 -95.57 -2.81 -6.93
CA ILE A 591 -96.88 -3.19 -7.46
C ILE A 591 -97.40 -4.34 -6.60
N THR A 592 -98.61 -4.16 -6.09
CA THR A 592 -99.42 -5.17 -5.41
C THR A 592 -100.32 -5.85 -6.43
N VAL A 593 -100.64 -7.13 -6.16
CA VAL A 593 -101.57 -8.09 -6.81
C VAL A 593 -100.82 -9.26 -7.45
#